data_AF-A0A0C1Y0W1-F1
#
_entry.id   AF-A0A0C1Y0W1-F1
#
_cell.length_a   1.000
_cell.length_b   1.000
_cell.length_c   1.000
_cell.angle_alpha   90.00
_cell.angle_beta   90.00
_cell.angle_gamma   90.00
#
_symmetry.space_group_name_H-M   'P 1'
#
loop_
_entity.id
_entity.type
_entity.pdbx_description
1 polymer ?
#
loop_
_entity_poly.entity_id
_entity_poly.type
_entity_poly.pdbx_seq_one_letter_code
_entity_poly.pdbx_strand_id
1 'polypeptide(L)'
;MPRLSEVLAALDALWPPERAEQWDAVGTVCGDPDATVTRVLFAVDPVQEIADEAVRLGAELIVTHHPLYLRGTTTVAASTFKGRVVHTLIKHDIALHVAHTNADTADPGVSDALAGALGLRVVRPLVPDPTDPAGRRGLGRICELDHPATLRDLAARAAHRLPATAQGVRVAGDPGALVRT
;
A
#
# COMPACT_ATOMS: atom_id res chain seq x y z
N MET A 1 15.57 -10.25 -19.87
CA MET A 1 15.22 -9.57 -18.60
C MET A 1 13.76 -9.21 -18.69
N PRO A 2 12.99 -9.26 -17.59
CA PRO A 2 11.55 -9.04 -17.67
C PRO A 2 11.23 -7.61 -18.11
N ARG A 3 10.21 -7.47 -18.95
CA ARG A 3 9.67 -6.17 -19.36
C ARG A 3 8.73 -5.64 -18.28
N LEU A 4 8.54 -4.32 -18.24
CA LEU A 4 7.60 -3.69 -17.32
C LEU A 4 6.22 -4.33 -17.43
N SER A 5 5.70 -4.56 -18.64
CA SER A 5 4.43 -5.25 -18.87
C SER A 5 4.33 -6.64 -18.21
N GLU A 6 5.43 -7.39 -18.14
CA GLU A 6 5.46 -8.71 -17.49
C GLU A 6 5.45 -8.59 -15.96
N VAL A 7 6.15 -7.58 -15.42
CA VAL A 7 6.10 -7.25 -13.99
C VAL A 7 4.70 -6.76 -13.60
N LEU A 8 4.10 -5.90 -14.41
CA LEU A 8 2.73 -5.40 -14.21
C LEU A 8 1.71 -6.54 -14.21
N ALA A 9 1.83 -7.50 -15.13
CA ALA A 9 0.96 -8.67 -15.14
C ALA A 9 1.08 -9.52 -13.86
N ALA A 10 2.28 -9.62 -13.28
CA ALA A 10 2.47 -10.28 -11.99
C ALA A 10 1.86 -9.48 -10.82
N LEU A 11 1.97 -8.15 -10.84
CA LEU A 11 1.31 -7.27 -9.86
C LEU A 11 -0.20 -7.34 -9.96
N ASP A 12 -0.77 -7.31 -11.17
CA ASP A 12 -2.21 -7.42 -11.41
C ASP A 12 -2.74 -8.80 -11.00
N ALA A 13 -1.93 -9.87 -11.09
CA ALA A 13 -2.33 -11.18 -10.56
C ALA A 13 -2.47 -11.18 -9.02
N LEU A 14 -1.66 -10.38 -8.31
CA LEU A 14 -1.75 -10.21 -6.86
C LEU A 14 -2.84 -9.23 -6.47
N TRP A 15 -2.91 -8.10 -7.17
CA TRP A 15 -3.78 -6.96 -6.89
C TRP A 15 -4.55 -6.53 -8.15
N PRO A 16 -5.55 -7.31 -8.60
CA PRO A 16 -6.25 -6.99 -9.82
C PRO A 16 -6.89 -5.59 -9.77
N PRO A 17 -6.69 -4.75 -10.81
CA PRO A 17 -7.14 -3.36 -10.79
C PRO A 17 -8.67 -3.25 -10.69
N GLU A 18 -9.42 -4.22 -11.22
CA GLU A 18 -10.88 -4.28 -11.13
C GLU A 18 -11.41 -4.48 -9.70
N ARG A 19 -10.53 -4.82 -8.74
CA ARG A 19 -10.88 -4.93 -7.31
C ARG A 19 -10.68 -3.64 -6.54
N ALA A 20 -10.18 -2.58 -7.18
CA ALA A 20 -10.11 -1.27 -6.55
C ALA A 20 -11.52 -0.68 -6.35
N GLU A 21 -11.66 0.18 -5.36
CA GLU A 21 -12.87 0.96 -5.13
C GLU A 21 -13.20 1.85 -6.34
N GLN A 22 -14.49 2.09 -6.60
CA GLN A 22 -14.94 2.80 -7.81
C GLN A 22 -14.41 4.23 -7.93
N TRP A 23 -14.06 4.86 -6.81
CA TRP A 23 -13.52 6.22 -6.77
C TRP A 23 -11.99 6.26 -6.89
N ASP A 24 -11.34 5.10 -6.88
CA ASP A 24 -9.88 4.98 -6.78
C ASP A 24 -9.17 5.15 -8.13
N ALA A 25 -7.86 5.37 -8.06
CA ALA A 25 -6.97 5.54 -9.22
C ALA A 25 -5.73 4.67 -9.08
N VAL A 26 -5.88 3.37 -9.36
CA VAL A 26 -4.79 2.38 -9.38
C VAL A 26 -4.17 2.24 -10.77
N GLY A 27 -3.04 1.53 -10.86
CA GLY A 27 -2.37 1.21 -12.11
C GLY A 27 -1.16 2.09 -12.40
N THR A 28 -0.65 2.00 -13.63
CA THR A 28 0.59 2.67 -14.05
C THR A 28 0.35 4.15 -14.32
N VAL A 29 1.08 5.01 -13.62
CA VAL A 29 1.03 6.48 -13.76
C VAL A 29 1.95 6.97 -14.86
N CYS A 30 3.17 6.42 -14.94
CA CYS A 30 4.13 6.68 -16.01
C CYS A 30 5.07 5.48 -16.18
N GLY A 31 5.64 5.32 -17.37
CA GLY A 31 6.56 4.23 -17.71
C GLY A 31 6.29 3.68 -19.11
N ASP A 32 7.30 3.03 -19.70
CA ASP A 32 7.19 2.34 -20.98
C ASP A 32 6.97 0.83 -20.73
N PRO A 33 5.87 0.22 -21.21
CA PRO A 33 5.59 -1.21 -21.01
C PRO A 33 6.65 -2.16 -21.57
N ASP A 34 7.49 -1.70 -22.50
CA ASP A 34 8.59 -2.48 -23.07
C ASP A 34 9.94 -2.24 -22.37
N ALA A 35 10.01 -1.30 -21.42
CA ALA A 35 11.22 -1.06 -20.63
C ALA A 35 11.62 -2.31 -19.82
N THR A 36 12.92 -2.54 -19.71
CA THR A 36 13.45 -3.62 -18.88
C THR A 36 13.39 -3.23 -17.41
N VAL A 37 12.92 -4.13 -16.54
CA VAL A 37 12.88 -3.92 -15.09
C VAL A 37 13.73 -4.97 -14.40
N THR A 38 14.75 -4.54 -13.67
CA THR A 38 15.60 -5.45 -12.87
C THR A 38 15.52 -5.17 -11.38
N ARG A 39 15.08 -3.96 -11.00
CA ARG A 39 14.96 -3.49 -9.64
C ARG A 39 13.67 -2.72 -9.45
N VAL A 40 12.93 -3.14 -8.42
CA VAL A 40 11.67 -2.52 -8.00
C VAL A 40 11.85 -1.89 -6.62
N LEU A 41 11.43 -0.65 -6.45
CA LEU A 41 11.33 0.04 -5.17
C LEU A 41 9.86 0.06 -4.72
N PHE A 42 9.58 -0.47 -3.53
CA PHE A 42 8.25 -0.35 -2.91
C PHE A 42 8.23 0.84 -1.94
N ALA A 43 7.17 1.65 -2.00
CA ALA A 43 6.97 2.78 -1.09
C ALA A 43 5.49 2.98 -0.76
N VAL A 44 5.19 3.77 0.28
CA VAL A 44 3.81 4.16 0.59
C VAL A 44 3.38 5.32 -0.31
N ASP A 45 4.16 6.40 -0.33
CA ASP A 45 3.83 7.64 -1.04
C ASP A 45 4.81 7.95 -2.19
N PRO A 46 4.34 8.38 -3.37
CA PRO A 46 5.18 8.82 -4.48
C PRO A 46 5.65 10.26 -4.29
N VAL A 47 6.44 10.52 -3.25
CA VAL A 47 7.05 11.83 -2.97
C VAL A 47 8.39 12.00 -3.69
N GLN A 48 8.92 13.23 -3.75
CA GLN A 48 10.18 13.53 -4.44
C GLN A 48 11.34 12.74 -3.83
N GLU A 49 11.35 12.56 -2.52
CA GLU A 49 12.39 11.83 -1.80
C GLU A 49 12.47 10.36 -2.24
N ILE A 50 11.32 9.75 -2.58
CA ILE A 50 11.23 8.38 -3.09
C ILE A 50 11.66 8.32 -4.56
N ALA A 51 11.32 9.33 -5.37
CA ALA A 51 11.82 9.43 -6.74
C ALA A 51 13.36 9.56 -6.76
N ASP A 52 13.92 10.42 -5.91
CA ASP A 52 15.37 10.60 -5.77
C ASP A 52 16.04 9.32 -5.24
N GLU A 53 15.39 8.60 -4.32
CA GLU A 53 15.87 7.29 -3.86
C GLU A 53 15.91 6.26 -4.98
N ALA A 54 14.86 6.16 -5.79
CA ALA A 54 14.82 5.25 -6.93
C ALA A 54 15.96 5.53 -7.92
N VAL A 55 16.24 6.81 -8.21
CA VAL A 55 17.38 7.22 -9.04
C VAL A 55 18.71 6.78 -8.43
N ARG A 56 18.94 7.03 -7.13
CA ARG A 56 20.17 6.61 -6.44
C ARG A 56 20.36 5.10 -6.44
N LEU A 57 19.26 4.35 -6.29
CA LEU A 57 19.28 2.89 -6.26
C LEU A 57 19.34 2.26 -7.65
N GLY A 58 19.12 3.04 -8.72
CA GLY A 58 18.97 2.53 -10.08
C GLY A 58 17.75 1.61 -10.23
N ALA A 59 16.63 1.95 -9.58
CA ALA A 59 15.38 1.22 -9.73
C ALA A 59 14.65 1.69 -10.99
N GLU A 60 14.15 0.76 -11.80
CA GLU A 60 13.40 1.08 -13.03
C GLU A 60 11.88 1.08 -12.79
N LEU A 61 11.42 0.64 -11.61
CA LEU A 61 10.01 0.67 -11.22
C LEU A 61 9.87 1.07 -9.75
N ILE A 62 8.96 2.01 -9.48
CA ILE A 62 8.43 2.28 -8.15
C ILE A 62 7.00 1.75 -8.08
N VAL A 63 6.71 0.93 -7.07
CA VAL A 63 5.35 0.53 -6.73
C VAL A 63 4.94 1.28 -5.46
N THR A 64 3.91 2.12 -5.55
CA THR A 64 3.38 2.86 -4.39
C THR A 64 2.00 2.38 -3.96
N HIS A 65 1.72 2.49 -2.67
CA HIS A 65 0.37 2.26 -2.17
C HIS A 65 -0.56 3.43 -2.51
N HIS A 66 -0.16 4.67 -2.21
CA HIS A 66 -0.98 5.83 -2.48
C HIS A 66 -0.79 6.34 -3.93
N PRO A 67 -1.87 6.80 -4.59
CA PRO A 67 -1.79 7.37 -5.92
C PRO A 67 -1.18 8.77 -5.91
N LEU A 68 -0.23 9.03 -6.83
CA LEU A 68 0.23 10.39 -7.09
C LEU A 68 -0.92 11.27 -7.59
N TYR A 69 -1.78 10.70 -8.44
CA TYR A 69 -2.96 11.36 -9.01
C TYR A 69 -4.23 10.58 -8.69
N LEU A 70 -4.90 10.91 -7.58
CA LEU A 70 -6.22 10.36 -7.25
C LEU A 70 -7.35 10.89 -8.17
N ARG A 71 -7.10 11.99 -8.88
CA ARG A 71 -8.02 12.60 -9.87
C ARG A 71 -7.22 13.00 -11.10
N GLY A 72 -7.92 13.17 -12.23
CA GLY A 72 -7.30 13.64 -13.47
C GLY A 72 -6.47 14.91 -13.28
N THR A 73 -5.34 14.98 -13.98
CA THR A 73 -4.42 16.14 -13.93
C THR A 73 -4.44 16.90 -15.25
N THR A 74 -4.51 18.22 -15.17
CA THR A 74 -4.45 19.11 -16.35
C THR A 74 -3.05 19.67 -16.60
N THR A 75 -2.11 19.44 -15.67
CA THR A 75 -0.74 19.90 -15.78
C THR A 75 0.22 18.92 -15.11
N VAL A 76 1.41 18.80 -15.67
CA VAL A 76 2.54 18.07 -15.10
C VAL A 76 3.77 18.98 -14.97
N ALA A 77 3.58 20.31 -14.93
CA ALA A 77 4.69 21.26 -14.86
C ALA A 77 5.64 20.96 -13.69
N ALA A 78 6.94 20.88 -13.97
CA ALA A 78 7.99 20.60 -12.99
C ALA A 78 8.12 21.62 -11.84
N SER A 79 7.45 22.78 -11.95
CA SER A 79 7.32 23.77 -10.89
C SER A 79 6.34 23.34 -9.78
N THR A 80 5.50 22.35 -10.04
CA THR A 80 4.56 21.77 -9.06
C THR A 80 5.15 20.53 -8.40
N PHE A 81 4.67 20.18 -7.20
CA PHE A 81 5.11 18.97 -6.49
C PHE A 81 4.94 17.70 -7.35
N LYS A 82 3.72 17.41 -7.80
CA LYS A 82 3.43 16.19 -8.58
C LYS A 82 4.16 16.18 -9.92
N GLY A 83 4.19 17.34 -10.60
CA GLY A 83 4.92 17.47 -11.86
C GLY A 83 6.41 17.23 -11.70
N ARG A 84 7.04 17.72 -10.63
CA ARG A 84 8.47 17.48 -10.36
C ARG A 84 8.78 15.99 -10.21
N VAL A 85 7.94 15.25 -9.48
CA VAL A 85 8.06 13.79 -9.33
C VAL A 85 8.00 13.13 -10.71
N VAL A 86 6.93 13.37 -11.48
CA VAL A 86 6.77 12.77 -12.82
C VAL A 86 7.93 13.10 -13.75
N HIS A 87 8.39 14.35 -13.77
CA HIS A 87 9.53 14.77 -14.58
C HIS A 87 10.83 14.08 -14.17
N THR A 88 11.03 13.82 -12.87
CA THR A 88 12.20 13.07 -12.37
C THR A 88 12.12 11.64 -12.88
N LEU A 89 10.99 10.97 -12.67
CA LEU A 89 10.80 9.57 -13.07
C LEU A 89 10.98 9.37 -14.58
N ILE A 90 10.34 10.20 -15.40
CA ILE A 90 10.44 10.10 -16.87
C ILE A 90 11.87 10.33 -17.38
N LYS A 91 12.62 11.29 -16.81
CA LYS A 91 14.00 11.59 -17.25
C LYS A 91 15.00 10.49 -16.91
N HIS A 92 14.64 9.60 -16.00
CA HIS A 92 15.47 8.52 -15.51
C HIS A 92 14.93 7.13 -15.88
N ASP A 93 13.95 7.08 -16.80
CA ASP A 93 13.32 5.84 -17.29
C ASP A 93 12.73 4.98 -16.15
N ILE A 94 12.19 5.63 -15.12
CA ILE A 94 11.59 4.98 -13.95
C ILE A 94 10.07 4.97 -14.11
N ALA A 95 9.47 3.78 -14.07
CA ALA A 95 8.03 3.62 -14.04
C ALA A 95 7.46 3.86 -12.64
N LEU A 96 6.21 4.31 -12.56
CA LEU A 96 5.43 4.41 -11.32
C LEU A 96 4.13 3.63 -11.49
N HIS A 97 3.91 2.65 -10.62
CA HIS A 97 2.68 1.87 -10.56
C HIS A 97 2.04 1.97 -9.18
N VAL A 98 0.72 2.07 -9.14
CA VAL A 98 -0.06 2.26 -7.91
C VAL A 98 -0.90 1.03 -7.60
N ALA A 99 -0.73 0.48 -6.40
CA ALA A 99 -1.57 -0.56 -5.83
C ALA A 99 -2.17 -0.06 -4.51
N HIS A 100 -3.38 0.49 -4.58
CA HIS A 100 -4.06 1.18 -3.48
C HIS A 100 -5.14 0.27 -2.87
N THR A 101 -6.43 0.57 -3.10
CA THR A 101 -7.53 -0.21 -2.48
C THR A 101 -7.65 -1.64 -3.00
N ASN A 102 -7.12 -1.94 -4.20
CA ASN A 102 -6.96 -3.31 -4.70
C ASN A 102 -6.01 -4.13 -3.83
N ALA A 103 -4.94 -3.51 -3.29
CA ALA A 103 -4.02 -4.14 -2.36
C ALA A 103 -4.57 -4.20 -0.92
N ASP A 104 -5.46 -3.28 -0.52
CA ASP A 104 -6.17 -3.36 0.76
C ASP A 104 -7.18 -4.51 0.79
N THR A 105 -7.87 -4.73 -0.33
CA THR A 105 -8.91 -5.75 -0.49
C THR A 105 -8.35 -7.17 -0.64
N ALA A 106 -7.10 -7.29 -1.09
CA ALA A 106 -6.44 -8.57 -1.39
C ALA A 106 -6.32 -9.50 -0.17
N ASP A 107 -6.16 -10.80 -0.45
CA ASP A 107 -5.90 -11.86 0.54
C ASP A 107 -4.67 -12.69 0.09
N PRO A 108 -3.51 -12.55 0.73
CA PRO A 108 -3.18 -11.55 1.75
C PRO A 108 -2.98 -10.14 1.16
N GLY A 109 -3.34 -9.10 1.92
CA GLY A 109 -3.21 -7.69 1.57
C GLY A 109 -2.60 -6.82 2.67
N VAL A 110 -2.72 -5.50 2.55
CA VAL A 110 -2.12 -4.52 3.49
C VAL A 110 -2.57 -4.75 4.94
N SER A 111 -3.87 -5.01 5.13
CA SER A 111 -4.41 -5.24 6.48
C SER A 111 -3.93 -6.57 7.09
N ASP A 112 -3.65 -7.59 6.28
CA ASP A 112 -3.06 -8.85 6.74
C ASP A 112 -1.60 -8.66 7.18
N ALA A 113 -0.85 -7.83 6.46
CA ALA A 113 0.52 -7.46 6.85
C ALA A 113 0.54 -6.72 8.21
N LEU A 114 -0.40 -5.80 8.44
CA LEU A 114 -0.55 -5.12 9.73
C LEU A 114 -0.94 -6.09 10.84
N ALA A 115 -1.91 -6.99 10.59
CA ALA A 115 -2.31 -8.02 11.54
C ALA A 115 -1.12 -8.92 11.91
N GLY A 116 -0.34 -9.35 10.91
CA GLY A 116 0.88 -10.13 11.09
C GLY A 116 1.93 -9.39 11.94
N ALA A 117 2.20 -8.12 11.65
CA ALA A 117 3.12 -7.30 12.44
C ALA A 117 2.69 -7.20 13.91
N LEU A 118 1.38 -7.08 14.17
CA LEU A 118 0.82 -7.01 15.52
C LEU A 118 0.66 -8.39 16.19
N GLY A 119 0.88 -9.48 15.47
CA GLY A 119 0.67 -10.85 15.96
C GLY A 119 -0.80 -11.13 16.28
N LEU A 120 -1.69 -10.69 15.39
CA LEU A 120 -3.13 -10.88 15.50
C LEU A 120 -3.57 -11.96 14.51
N ARG A 121 -4.51 -12.82 14.92
CA ARG A 121 -5.10 -13.80 14.01
C ARG A 121 -6.25 -13.16 13.25
N VAL A 122 -6.14 -13.08 11.93
CA VAL A 122 -7.23 -12.62 11.07
C VAL A 122 -8.40 -13.60 11.15
N VAL A 123 -9.61 -13.07 11.38
CA VAL A 123 -10.85 -13.86 11.44
C VAL A 123 -11.63 -13.70 10.15
N ARG A 124 -11.78 -12.46 9.69
CA ARG A 124 -12.52 -12.10 8.47
C ARG A 124 -12.24 -10.64 8.05
N PRO A 125 -12.60 -10.24 6.84
CA PRO A 125 -12.67 -8.84 6.45
C PRO A 125 -13.62 -8.03 7.34
N LEU A 126 -13.29 -6.75 7.56
CA LEU A 126 -14.20 -5.82 8.24
C LEU A 126 -15.39 -5.47 7.32
N VAL A 127 -15.10 -5.17 6.06
CA VAL A 127 -16.07 -4.97 4.98
C VAL A 127 -15.84 -6.06 3.92
N PRO A 128 -16.63 -7.14 3.91
CA PRO A 128 -16.43 -8.25 2.96
C PRO A 128 -16.64 -7.85 1.50
N ASP A 129 -15.82 -8.40 0.60
CA ASP A 129 -16.07 -8.38 -0.84
C ASP A 129 -17.25 -9.32 -1.17
N PRO A 130 -18.40 -8.82 -1.64
CA PRO A 130 -19.57 -9.65 -1.92
C PRO A 130 -19.35 -10.60 -3.10
N THR A 131 -18.31 -10.37 -3.91
CA THR A 131 -17.94 -11.23 -5.04
C THR A 131 -16.96 -12.34 -4.64
N ASP A 132 -16.52 -12.38 -3.38
CA ASP A 132 -15.64 -13.44 -2.87
C ASP A 132 -16.42 -14.59 -2.21
N PRO A 133 -16.65 -15.72 -2.89
CA PRO A 133 -17.33 -16.86 -2.27
C PRO A 133 -16.53 -17.47 -1.10
N ALA A 134 -15.21 -17.25 -1.05
CA ALA A 134 -14.38 -17.70 0.07
C ALA A 134 -14.48 -16.79 1.30
N GLY A 135 -15.03 -15.57 1.15
CA GLY A 135 -15.19 -14.60 2.24
C GLY A 135 -13.88 -14.11 2.87
N ARG A 136 -12.76 -14.18 2.15
CA ARG A 136 -11.43 -13.82 2.66
C ARG A 136 -10.98 -12.43 2.21
N ARG A 137 -11.49 -11.93 1.09
CA ARG A 137 -11.22 -10.59 0.57
C ARG A 137 -12.18 -9.53 1.07
N GLY A 138 -11.72 -8.29 1.14
CA GLY A 138 -12.48 -7.13 1.58
C GLY A 138 -11.62 -6.09 2.28
N LEU A 139 -12.19 -4.94 2.61
CA LEU A 139 -11.47 -3.86 3.30
C LEU A 139 -11.34 -4.15 4.80
N GLY A 140 -10.16 -3.85 5.34
CA GLY A 140 -9.84 -4.03 6.75
C GLY A 140 -9.87 -5.48 7.21
N ARG A 141 -9.43 -5.73 8.44
CA ARG A 141 -9.54 -7.04 9.10
C ARG A 141 -10.14 -6.90 10.48
N ILE A 142 -11.01 -7.84 10.81
CA ILE A 142 -11.35 -8.17 12.19
C ILE A 142 -10.42 -9.29 12.60
N CYS A 143 -9.71 -9.07 13.70
CA CYS A 143 -8.71 -9.99 14.20
C CYS A 143 -9.03 -10.41 15.63
N GLU A 144 -8.43 -11.50 16.06
CA GLU A 144 -8.49 -11.96 17.45
C GLU A 144 -7.09 -12.05 18.06
N LEU A 145 -7.03 -11.71 19.35
CA LEU A 145 -5.91 -12.03 20.21
C LEU A 145 -6.04 -13.47 20.69
N ASP A 146 -4.92 -14.21 20.75
CA ASP A 146 -4.91 -15.56 21.34
C ASP A 146 -5.32 -15.54 22.81
N HIS A 147 -4.95 -14.48 23.53
CA HIS A 147 -5.28 -14.25 24.93
C HIS A 147 -5.78 -12.81 25.08
N PRO A 148 -6.93 -12.57 25.73
CA PRO A 148 -7.41 -11.22 25.99
C PRO A 148 -6.34 -10.38 26.68
N ALA A 149 -6.21 -9.12 26.25
CA ALA A 149 -5.28 -8.16 26.83
C ALA A 149 -6.01 -6.86 27.14
N THR A 150 -5.45 -6.03 28.04
CA THR A 150 -6.03 -4.70 28.25
C THR A 150 -5.82 -3.83 27.00
N LEU A 151 -6.68 -2.84 26.80
CA LEU A 151 -6.49 -1.84 25.74
C LEU A 151 -5.11 -1.17 25.82
N ARG A 152 -4.62 -0.91 27.04
CA ARG A 152 -3.27 -0.40 27.29
C ARG A 152 -2.18 -1.34 26.75
N ASP A 153 -2.28 -2.63 27.04
CA ASP A 153 -1.27 -3.61 26.65
C ASP A 153 -1.25 -3.82 25.14
N LEU A 154 -2.43 -3.81 24.49
CA LEU A 154 -2.53 -3.87 23.04
C LEU A 154 -1.91 -2.64 22.39
N ALA A 155 -2.15 -1.44 22.93
CA ALA A 155 -1.54 -0.21 22.43
C ALA A 155 -0.02 -0.20 22.62
N ALA A 156 0.49 -0.66 23.76
CA ALA A 156 1.92 -0.80 24.02
C ALA A 156 2.56 -1.80 23.05
N ARG A 157 1.88 -2.92 22.76
CA ARG A 157 2.30 -3.87 21.73
C ARG A 157 2.41 -3.21 20.36
N ALA A 158 1.40 -2.44 19.94
CA ALA A 158 1.43 -1.73 18.67
C ALA A 158 2.58 -0.72 18.62
N ALA A 159 2.79 0.06 19.67
CA ALA A 159 3.89 1.03 19.75
C ALA A 159 5.28 0.37 19.72
N HIS A 160 5.41 -0.85 20.23
CA HIS A 160 6.66 -1.60 20.22
C HIS A 160 6.93 -2.28 18.87
N ARG A 161 5.89 -2.79 18.21
CA ARG A 161 6.04 -3.61 16.99
C ARG A 161 6.00 -2.81 15.69
N LEU A 162 5.38 -1.64 15.70
CA LEU A 162 5.32 -0.78 14.53
C LEU A 162 6.43 0.28 14.57
N PRO A 163 6.87 0.80 13.40
CA PRO A 163 7.81 1.91 13.35
C PRO A 163 7.32 3.11 14.16
N ALA A 164 8.25 3.76 14.85
CA ALA A 164 7.92 4.96 15.62
C ALA A 164 7.46 6.09 14.68
N THR A 165 6.36 6.74 15.05
CA THR A 165 5.85 7.93 14.37
C THR A 165 5.95 9.14 15.29
N ALA A 166 5.96 10.35 14.73
CA ALA A 166 6.09 11.59 15.51
C ALA A 166 4.99 11.77 16.58
N GLN A 167 3.82 11.15 16.39
CA GLN A 167 2.68 11.23 17.31
C GLN A 167 2.53 10.00 18.22
N GLY A 168 3.28 8.92 17.95
CA GLY A 168 3.10 7.63 18.61
C GLY A 168 1.73 7.00 18.33
N VAL A 169 1.36 6.03 19.17
CA VAL A 169 0.05 5.36 19.11
C VAL A 169 -0.95 6.16 19.95
N ARG A 170 -2.06 6.56 19.32
CA ARG A 170 -3.20 7.19 20.01
C ARG A 170 -4.27 6.13 20.28
N VAL A 171 -4.85 6.20 21.47
CA VAL A 171 -5.81 5.21 21.98
C VAL A 171 -7.02 5.94 22.53
N ALA A 172 -8.21 5.41 22.28
CA ALA A 172 -9.46 5.92 22.82
C ALA A 172 -10.25 4.78 23.47
N GLY A 173 -10.73 5.01 24.70
CA GLY A 173 -11.44 4.01 25.52
C GLY A 173 -10.83 3.86 26.91
N ASP A 174 -11.44 3.00 27.74
CA ASP A 174 -10.90 2.64 29.05
C ASP A 174 -9.61 1.81 28.88
N PRO A 175 -8.44 2.28 29.35
CA PRO A 175 -7.19 1.54 29.23
C PRO A 175 -7.21 0.17 29.94
N GLY A 176 -8.08 -0.02 30.92
CA GLY A 176 -8.25 -1.29 31.65
C GLY A 176 -9.23 -2.26 31.01
N ALA A 177 -9.98 -1.84 29.99
CA ALA A 177 -10.93 -2.71 29.30
C ALA A 177 -10.22 -3.87 28.62
N LEU A 178 -10.75 -5.08 28.78
CA LEU A 178 -10.25 -6.26 28.07
C LEU A 178 -10.68 -6.23 26.61
N VAL A 179 -9.71 -6.44 25.72
CA VAL A 179 -9.88 -6.58 24.28
C VAL A 179 -9.55 -8.01 23.90
N ARG A 180 -10.40 -8.61 23.06
CA ARG A 180 -10.17 -9.93 22.45
C ARG A 180 -10.29 -9.87 20.92
N THR A 181 -11.29 -9.15 20.43
CA THR A 181 -11.60 -8.93 19.02
C THR A 181 -11.61 -7.44 18.73
#